data_AF-A0A6A7LIS0-F1
#
_entry.id   AF-A0A6A7LIS0-F1
#
_cell.length_a   1.000
_cell.length_b   1.000
_cell.length_c   1.000
_cell.angle_alpha   90.00
_cell.angle_beta   90.00
_cell.angle_gamma   90.00
#
_symmetry.space_group_name_H-M   'P 1'
#
loop_
_entity.id
_entity.type
_entity.pdbx_description
1 polymer ?
#
loop_
_entity_poly.entity_id
_entity_poly.type
_entity_poly.pdbx_seq_one_letter_code
_entity_poly.pdbx_strand_id
1 'polypeptide(L)'
;MPAKINDVTRFGVIDSWLSDDFRRVTAIKYGISEGAVSSIVKGYTNQQGPQCAELLRALAITLSKTGTTAEQCARGHRIIMIMKRMGAEEDDHESFLTDISKKYVQAGHDPVHIFEQVNELHSFLDRNRGRHGITSIPQIEEIIEKKKQEMGKLNEEISTLDSRKKELEGIIHDQQLKKSEIESELQWDSELSETIKAKGLQFETVPRFVSAAILLKERGYDVFEISEKFSKFEEISKVCADIELRANMAQLKSERLDTDNRELELQLAMNS
;
A
#
# COMPACT_ATOMS: atom_id res chain seq x y z
N MET A 1 32.92 -81.17 -36.02
CA MET A 1 33.29 -80.08 -35.07
C MET A 1 32.01 -79.56 -34.43
N PRO A 2 31.93 -79.40 -33.10
CA PRO A 2 30.74 -78.82 -32.49
C PRO A 2 30.55 -77.38 -32.97
N ALA A 3 29.30 -77.00 -33.23
CA ALA A 3 28.94 -75.69 -33.77
C ALA A 3 29.40 -74.57 -32.80
N LYS A 4 29.89 -73.46 -33.36
CA LYS A 4 30.30 -72.29 -32.60
C LYS A 4 29.08 -71.71 -31.89
N ILE A 5 29.09 -71.71 -30.56
CA ILE A 5 28.03 -71.10 -29.75
C ILE A 5 27.97 -69.61 -30.10
N ASN A 6 26.78 -69.14 -30.48
CA ASN A 6 26.56 -67.74 -30.83
C ASN A 6 26.75 -66.83 -29.61
N ASP A 7 26.96 -65.54 -29.86
CA ASP A 7 27.28 -64.59 -28.78
C ASP A 7 26.07 -64.36 -27.86
N VAL A 8 24.84 -64.40 -28.41
CA VAL A 8 23.59 -64.28 -27.63
C VAL A 8 23.49 -65.35 -26.53
N THR A 9 23.78 -66.61 -26.87
CA THR A 9 23.81 -67.71 -25.91
C THR A 9 24.95 -67.55 -24.91
N ARG A 10 26.13 -67.05 -25.32
CA ARG A 10 27.22 -66.76 -24.37
C ARG A 10 26.82 -65.69 -23.35
N PHE A 11 26.22 -64.60 -23.80
CA PHE A 11 25.72 -63.54 -22.90
C PHE A 11 24.65 -64.07 -21.96
N GLY A 12 23.67 -64.83 -22.47
CA GLY A 12 22.63 -65.43 -21.63
C GLY A 12 23.18 -66.39 -20.57
N VAL A 13 24.21 -67.17 -20.90
CA VAL A 13 24.89 -68.05 -19.93
C VAL A 13 25.58 -67.26 -18.81
N ILE A 14 26.24 -66.15 -19.15
CA ILE A 14 26.89 -65.27 -18.17
C ILE A 14 25.84 -64.58 -17.28
N ASP A 15 24.75 -64.10 -17.87
CA ASP A 15 23.63 -63.47 -17.15
C ASP A 15 22.97 -64.42 -16.13
N SER A 16 22.67 -65.66 -16.56
CA SER A 16 22.18 -66.71 -15.66
C SER A 16 23.19 -67.05 -14.55
N TRP A 17 24.50 -67.08 -14.85
CA TRP A 17 25.53 -67.34 -13.84
C TRP A 17 25.62 -66.21 -12.81
N LEU A 18 25.56 -64.94 -13.24
CA LEU A 18 25.51 -63.77 -12.38
C LEU A 18 24.25 -63.73 -11.50
N SER A 19 23.14 -64.29 -12.01
CA SER A 19 21.85 -64.41 -11.31
C SER A 19 21.77 -65.61 -10.35
N ASP A 20 22.87 -66.33 -10.16
CA ASP A 20 22.99 -67.54 -9.33
C ASP A 20 22.19 -68.77 -9.80
N ASP A 21 21.90 -68.86 -11.11
CA ASP A 21 21.31 -70.08 -11.65
C ASP A 21 22.30 -71.26 -11.59
N PHE A 22 21.78 -72.44 -11.26
CA PHE A 22 22.57 -73.67 -11.31
C PHE A 22 22.99 -73.98 -12.74
N ARG A 23 24.24 -74.41 -12.91
CA ARG A 23 24.84 -74.81 -14.20
C ARG A 23 23.93 -75.71 -15.04
N ARG A 24 23.26 -76.69 -14.42
CA ARG A 24 22.33 -77.61 -15.08
C ARG A 24 21.09 -76.91 -15.62
N VAL A 25 20.54 -75.96 -14.86
CA VAL A 25 19.37 -75.15 -15.27
C VAL A 25 19.74 -74.25 -16.44
N THR A 26 20.90 -73.59 -16.38
CA THR A 26 21.43 -72.77 -17.47
C THR A 26 21.68 -73.59 -18.74
N ALA A 27 22.24 -74.80 -18.61
CA ALA A 27 22.48 -75.71 -19.73
C ALA A 27 21.17 -76.08 -20.45
N ILE A 28 20.13 -76.42 -19.69
CA ILE A 28 18.79 -76.72 -20.24
C ILE A 28 18.18 -75.47 -20.89
N LYS A 29 18.21 -74.32 -20.22
CA LYS A 29 17.63 -73.05 -20.68
C LYS A 29 18.16 -72.60 -22.04
N TYR A 30 19.45 -72.83 -22.30
CA TYR A 30 20.11 -72.40 -23.53
C TYR A 30 20.42 -73.53 -24.51
N GLY A 31 19.99 -74.77 -24.24
CA GLY A 31 20.18 -75.91 -25.13
C GLY A 31 21.65 -76.30 -25.36
N ILE A 32 22.51 -76.14 -24.35
CA ILE A 32 23.95 -76.45 -24.42
C ILE A 32 24.35 -77.46 -23.35
N SER A 33 25.55 -78.05 -23.46
CA SER A 33 26.06 -78.97 -22.44
C SER A 33 26.55 -78.21 -21.19
N GLU A 34 26.51 -78.86 -20.02
CA GLU A 34 27.07 -78.30 -18.78
C GLU A 34 28.58 -77.99 -18.89
N GLY A 35 29.31 -78.77 -19.70
CA GLY A 35 30.71 -78.50 -20.03
C GLY A 35 30.88 -77.20 -20.82
N ALA A 36 29.96 -76.90 -21.74
CA ALA A 36 29.95 -75.64 -22.47
C ALA A 36 29.66 -74.44 -21.55
N VAL A 37 28.70 -74.57 -20.62
CA VAL A 37 28.44 -73.54 -19.58
C VAL A 37 29.70 -73.26 -18.78
N SER A 38 30.38 -74.31 -18.28
CA SER A 38 31.60 -74.18 -17.48
C SER A 38 32.74 -73.51 -18.27
N SER A 39 32.87 -73.84 -19.56
CA SER A 39 33.87 -73.24 -20.44
C SER A 39 33.61 -71.75 -20.69
N ILE A 40 32.35 -71.37 -20.92
CA ILE A 40 31.93 -69.98 -21.12
C ILE A 40 32.19 -69.15 -19.86
N VAL A 41 31.76 -69.64 -18.70
CA VAL A 41 31.99 -68.98 -17.41
C VAL A 41 33.49 -68.84 -17.14
N LYS A 42 34.27 -69.92 -17.29
CA LYS A 42 35.73 -69.87 -17.09
C LYS A 42 36.41 -68.87 -18.02
N GLY A 43 35.97 -68.79 -19.28
CA GLY A 43 36.45 -67.79 -20.23
C GLY A 43 36.16 -66.36 -19.77
N TYR A 44 34.93 -66.09 -19.32
CA TYR A 44 34.54 -64.79 -18.78
C TYR A 44 35.32 -64.43 -17.50
N THR A 45 35.41 -65.37 -16.54
CA THR A 45 36.16 -65.20 -15.29
C THR A 45 37.64 -64.89 -15.55
N ASN A 46 38.26 -65.58 -16.51
CA ASN A 46 39.66 -65.31 -16.88
C ASN A 46 39.84 -63.95 -17.56
N GLN A 47 38.86 -63.51 -18.36
CA GLN A 47 38.92 -62.22 -19.06
C GLN A 47 38.79 -61.04 -18.09
N GLN A 48 37.91 -61.14 -17.10
CA GLN A 48 37.67 -60.07 -16.11
C GLN A 48 38.65 -60.12 -14.93
N GLY A 49 39.32 -61.25 -14.73
CA GLY A 49 40.06 -61.55 -13.51
C GLY A 49 39.19 -62.30 -12.50
N PRO A 50 39.66 -63.44 -11.93
CA PRO A 50 38.83 -64.28 -11.06
C PRO A 50 38.22 -63.54 -9.87
N GLN A 51 38.97 -62.65 -9.23
CA GLN A 51 38.49 -61.88 -8.07
C GLN A 51 37.39 -60.88 -8.48
N CYS A 52 37.58 -60.14 -9.58
CA CYS A 52 36.58 -59.19 -10.07
C CYS A 52 35.30 -59.90 -10.50
N ALA A 53 35.40 -61.04 -11.18
CA ALA A 53 34.24 -61.81 -11.62
C ALA A 53 33.41 -62.33 -10.44
N GLU A 54 34.05 -62.83 -9.38
CA GLU A 54 33.35 -63.26 -8.17
C GLU A 54 32.74 -62.07 -7.39
N LEU A 55 33.42 -60.92 -7.33
CA LEU A 55 32.85 -59.70 -6.73
C LEU A 55 31.62 -59.20 -7.50
N LEU A 56 31.68 -59.20 -8.84
CA LEU A 56 30.55 -58.83 -9.70
C LEU A 56 29.38 -59.78 -9.50
N ARG A 57 29.65 -61.09 -9.36
CA ARG A 57 28.62 -62.07 -9.04
C ARG A 57 28.03 -61.85 -7.66
N ALA A 58 28.84 -61.67 -6.64
CA ALA A 58 28.37 -61.40 -5.28
C ALA A 58 27.51 -60.13 -5.22
N LEU A 59 27.90 -59.08 -5.96
CA LEU A 59 27.12 -57.86 -6.11
C LEU A 59 25.79 -58.14 -6.81
N ALA A 60 25.79 -58.80 -7.97
CA ALA A 60 24.57 -59.13 -8.73
C ALA A 60 23.57 -59.95 -7.90
N ILE A 61 24.05 -60.92 -7.13
CA ILE A 61 23.24 -61.72 -6.21
C ILE A 61 22.65 -60.85 -5.10
N THR A 62 23.45 -59.96 -4.52
CA THR A 62 23.01 -59.05 -3.46
C THR A 62 21.92 -58.12 -3.96
N LEU A 63 22.12 -57.52 -5.14
CA LEU A 63 21.15 -56.67 -5.82
C LEU A 63 19.83 -57.40 -6.09
N SER A 64 19.90 -58.63 -6.59
CA SER A 64 18.70 -59.45 -6.81
C SER A 64 17.95 -59.74 -5.51
N LYS A 65 18.67 -60.01 -4.40
CA LYS A 65 18.06 -60.28 -3.09
C LYS A 65 17.40 -59.06 -2.48
N THR A 66 17.97 -57.87 -2.67
CA THR A 66 17.42 -56.60 -2.18
C THR A 66 16.38 -56.00 -3.11
N GLY A 67 16.11 -56.64 -4.26
CA GLY A 67 15.22 -56.09 -5.30
C GLY A 67 15.75 -54.78 -5.90
N THR A 68 17.05 -54.52 -5.79
CA THR A 68 17.69 -53.29 -6.26
C THR A 68 18.30 -53.50 -7.62
N THR A 69 18.10 -52.57 -8.55
CA THR A 69 18.72 -52.64 -9.89
C THR A 69 20.11 -52.01 -9.88
N ALA A 70 20.97 -52.42 -10.81
CA ALA A 70 22.27 -51.76 -11.01
C ALA A 70 22.12 -50.25 -11.29
N GLU A 71 21.04 -49.86 -11.96
CA GLU A 71 20.71 -48.46 -12.20
C GLU A 71 20.41 -47.71 -10.89
N GLN A 72 19.62 -48.30 -9.99
CA GLN A 72 19.34 -47.71 -8.68
C GLN A 72 20.63 -47.54 -7.85
N CYS A 73 21.54 -48.52 -7.87
CA CYS A 73 22.85 -48.38 -7.24
C CYS A 73 23.69 -47.27 -7.85
N ALA A 74 23.71 -47.15 -9.18
CA ALA A 74 24.41 -46.05 -9.85
C ALA A 74 23.83 -44.68 -9.45
N ARG A 75 22.50 -44.56 -9.34
CA ARG A 75 21.84 -43.33 -8.85
C ARG A 75 22.21 -43.05 -7.39
N GLY A 76 22.14 -44.05 -6.51
CA GLY A 76 22.54 -43.92 -5.10
C GLY A 76 23.99 -43.49 -4.95
N HIS A 77 24.91 -44.09 -5.72
CA HIS A 77 26.31 -43.69 -5.74
C HIS A 77 26.50 -42.23 -6.17
N ARG A 78 25.76 -41.74 -7.17
CA ARG A 78 25.81 -40.32 -7.56
C ARG A 78 25.36 -39.39 -6.43
N ILE A 79 24.31 -39.77 -5.68
CA ILE A 79 23.83 -39.00 -4.52
C ILE A 79 24.92 -38.93 -3.44
N ILE A 80 25.52 -40.07 -3.11
CA ILE A 80 26.67 -40.16 -2.17
C ILE A 80 27.82 -39.26 -2.63
N MET A 81 28.15 -39.26 -3.94
CA MET A 81 29.19 -38.38 -4.48
C MET A 81 28.84 -36.89 -4.38
N ILE A 82 27.56 -36.51 -4.48
CA ILE A 82 27.12 -35.13 -4.24
C ILE A 82 27.28 -34.79 -2.75
N MET A 83 26.83 -35.67 -1.84
CA MET A 83 26.98 -35.50 -0.39
C MET A 83 28.44 -35.34 0.03
N LYS A 84 29.34 -36.14 -0.54
CA LYS A 84 30.78 -36.05 -0.31
C LYS A 84 31.35 -34.70 -0.74
N ARG A 85 30.88 -34.12 -1.85
CA ARG A 85 31.29 -32.76 -2.28
C ARG A 85 30.75 -31.67 -1.36
N MET A 86 29.65 -31.92 -0.66
CA MET A 86 29.11 -31.02 0.37
C MET A 86 29.85 -31.14 1.71
N GLY A 87 30.81 -32.06 1.83
CA GLY A 87 31.62 -32.25 3.04
C GLY A 87 31.08 -33.28 4.02
N ALA A 88 30.08 -34.09 3.65
CA ALA A 88 29.57 -35.15 4.51
C ALA A 88 30.50 -36.38 4.50
N GLU A 89 30.83 -36.91 5.69
CA GLU A 89 31.60 -38.14 5.85
C GLU A 89 30.78 -39.37 5.46
N GLU A 90 31.43 -40.42 4.94
CA GLU A 90 30.73 -41.63 4.41
C GLU A 90 29.85 -42.32 5.45
N ASP A 91 30.25 -42.33 6.72
CA ASP A 91 29.51 -42.92 7.83
C ASP A 91 28.25 -42.11 8.21
N ASP A 92 28.18 -40.84 7.78
CA ASP A 92 27.06 -39.95 8.09
C ASP A 92 25.94 -39.99 7.04
N HIS A 93 26.15 -40.62 5.89
CA HIS A 93 25.18 -40.53 4.79
C HIS A 93 23.88 -41.28 5.11
N GLU A 94 24.00 -42.51 5.60
CA GLU A 94 22.85 -43.35 5.95
C GLU A 94 22.14 -42.82 7.20
N SER A 95 22.90 -42.41 8.22
CA SER A 95 22.37 -41.87 9.47
C SER A 95 21.60 -40.57 9.22
N PHE A 96 22.13 -39.65 8.41
CA PHE A 96 21.46 -38.42 8.02
C PHE A 96 20.12 -38.66 7.33
N LEU A 97 20.09 -39.49 6.28
CA LEU A 97 18.86 -39.79 5.53
C LEU A 97 17.82 -40.49 6.41
N THR A 98 18.28 -41.41 7.26
CA THR A 98 17.43 -42.13 8.21
C THR A 98 16.85 -41.20 9.26
N ASP A 99 17.64 -40.28 9.80
CA ASP A 99 17.19 -39.34 10.84
C ASP A 99 16.20 -38.33 10.31
N ILE A 100 16.40 -37.82 9.09
CA ILE A 100 15.41 -36.97 8.42
C ILE A 100 14.09 -37.72 8.25
N SER A 101 14.13 -38.92 7.69
CA SER A 101 12.92 -39.73 7.48
C SER A 101 12.20 -40.03 8.80
N LYS A 102 12.93 -40.46 9.85
CA LYS A 102 12.38 -40.75 11.17
C LYS A 102 11.73 -39.52 11.81
N LYS A 103 12.40 -38.36 11.79
CA LYS A 103 11.85 -37.12 12.36
C LYS A 103 10.56 -36.71 11.65
N TYR A 104 10.50 -36.90 10.34
CA TYR A 104 9.32 -36.60 9.55
C TYR A 104 8.13 -37.49 9.93
N VAL A 105 8.37 -38.79 10.03
CA VAL A 105 7.36 -39.77 10.48
C VAL A 105 6.92 -39.49 11.92
N GLN A 106 7.85 -39.17 12.82
CA GLN A 106 7.55 -38.85 14.22
C GLN A 106 6.71 -37.57 14.36
N ALA A 107 6.89 -36.60 13.47
CA ALA A 107 6.06 -35.39 13.41
C ALA A 107 4.68 -35.64 12.77
N GLY A 108 4.38 -36.88 12.35
CA GLY A 108 3.10 -37.24 11.72
C GLY A 108 3.01 -36.87 10.24
N HIS A 109 4.14 -36.59 9.60
CA HIS A 109 4.19 -36.22 8.19
C HIS A 109 4.60 -37.41 7.32
N ASP A 110 4.06 -37.47 6.08
CA ASP A 110 4.46 -38.45 5.08
C ASP A 110 5.83 -38.07 4.48
N PRO A 111 6.87 -38.92 4.59
CA PRO A 111 8.20 -38.67 4.02
C PRO A 111 8.22 -38.26 2.54
N VAL A 112 7.18 -38.58 1.77
CA VAL A 112 7.03 -38.14 0.37
C VAL A 112 7.10 -36.61 0.25
N HIS A 113 6.64 -35.86 1.26
CA HIS A 113 6.63 -34.39 1.24
C HIS A 113 7.97 -33.73 1.58
N ILE A 114 9.00 -34.48 1.99
CA ILE A 114 10.33 -33.91 2.31
C ILE A 114 10.87 -33.12 1.11
N PHE A 115 10.70 -33.64 -0.10
CA PHE A 115 11.16 -32.97 -1.32
C PHE A 115 10.41 -31.66 -1.59
N GLU A 116 9.10 -31.62 -1.31
CA GLU A 116 8.29 -30.42 -1.47
C GLU A 116 8.77 -29.33 -0.50
N GLN A 117 9.00 -29.68 0.77
CA GLN A 117 9.51 -28.73 1.77
C GLN A 117 10.92 -28.23 1.47
N VAL A 118 11.81 -29.10 0.97
CA VAL A 118 13.15 -28.67 0.54
C VAL A 118 13.05 -27.68 -0.62
N ASN A 119 12.12 -27.90 -1.57
CA ASN A 119 11.88 -26.97 -2.67
C ASN A 119 11.25 -25.66 -2.20
N GLU A 120 10.29 -25.71 -1.27
CA GLU A 120 9.69 -24.51 -0.67
C GLU A 120 10.75 -23.69 0.05
N LEU A 121 11.58 -24.33 0.87
CA LEU A 121 12.70 -23.69 1.57
C LEU A 121 13.68 -23.06 0.59
N HIS A 122 14.06 -23.78 -0.47
CA HIS A 122 14.92 -23.23 -1.53
C HIS A 122 14.28 -22.00 -2.18
N SER A 123 12.97 -22.08 -2.53
CA SER A 123 12.24 -20.98 -3.14
C SER A 123 12.14 -19.76 -2.21
N PHE A 124 11.96 -20.00 -0.91
CA PHE A 124 11.95 -18.97 0.11
C PHE A 124 13.32 -18.28 0.20
N LEU A 125 14.40 -19.05 0.26
CA LEU A 125 15.76 -18.55 0.33
C LEU A 125 16.13 -17.73 -0.92
N ASP A 126 15.68 -18.15 -2.10
CA ASP A 126 15.89 -17.42 -3.36
C ASP A 126 15.13 -16.10 -3.43
N ARG A 127 13.87 -16.08 -3.01
CA ARG A 127 13.06 -14.86 -2.96
C ARG A 127 13.55 -13.86 -1.92
N ASN A 128 14.17 -14.36 -0.85
CA ASN A 128 14.66 -13.56 0.27
C ASN A 128 16.18 -13.43 0.26
N ARG A 129 16.81 -13.43 -0.92
CA ARG A 129 18.23 -13.08 -1.04
C ARG A 129 18.45 -11.64 -0.57
N GLY A 130 19.21 -11.49 0.51
CA GLY A 130 19.64 -10.19 0.99
C GLY A 130 20.71 -9.57 0.08
N ARG A 131 21.13 -8.33 0.37
CA ARG A 131 22.22 -7.65 -0.35
C ARG A 131 23.57 -8.38 -0.29
N HIS A 132 23.71 -9.37 0.60
CA HIS A 132 24.93 -10.15 0.82
C HIS A 132 24.78 -11.64 0.43
N GLY A 133 23.69 -12.04 -0.24
CA GLY A 133 23.47 -13.42 -0.70
C GLY A 133 22.26 -14.11 -0.06
N ILE A 134 22.31 -15.44 0.01
CA ILE A 134 21.25 -16.26 0.63
C ILE A 134 21.18 -15.93 2.12
N THR A 135 19.99 -15.55 2.60
CA THR A 135 19.74 -15.33 4.03
C THR A 135 19.88 -16.67 4.76
N SER A 136 20.79 -16.75 5.73
CA SER A 136 20.97 -17.98 6.50
C SER A 136 19.74 -18.27 7.35
N ILE A 137 19.33 -19.55 7.49
CA ILE A 137 18.12 -19.92 8.24
C ILE A 137 18.12 -19.36 9.69
N PRO A 138 19.22 -19.44 10.45
CA PRO A 138 19.33 -18.80 11.77
C PRO A 138 19.13 -17.28 11.77
N GLN A 139 19.45 -16.60 10.67
CA GLN A 139 19.29 -15.14 10.56
C GLN A 139 17.83 -14.74 10.29
N ILE A 140 16.98 -15.67 9.86
CA ILE A 140 15.56 -15.39 9.57
C ILE A 140 14.86 -14.90 10.83
N GLU A 141 15.08 -15.54 11.98
CA GLU A 141 14.46 -15.12 13.25
C GLU A 141 14.89 -13.72 13.66
N GLU A 142 16.19 -13.41 13.56
CA GLU A 142 16.73 -12.08 13.86
C GLU A 142 16.13 -11.01 12.92
N ILE A 143 15.99 -11.33 11.64
CA ILE A 143 15.38 -10.44 10.65
C ILE A 143 13.89 -10.21 10.97
N ILE A 144 13.16 -11.27 11.32
CA ILE A 144 11.74 -11.18 11.71
C ILE A 144 11.60 -10.28 12.92
N GLU A 145 12.41 -10.47 13.95
CA GLU A 145 12.33 -9.68 15.17
C GLU A 145 12.71 -8.21 14.92
N LYS A 146 13.76 -7.95 14.14
CA LYS A 146 14.11 -6.59 13.72
C LYS A 146 12.98 -5.92 12.94
N LYS A 147 12.34 -6.63 12.01
CA LYS A 147 11.20 -6.12 11.24
C LYS A 147 10.00 -5.82 12.12
N LYS A 148 9.75 -6.65 13.12
CA LYS A 148 8.69 -6.43 14.11
C LYS A 148 8.95 -5.17 14.94
N GLN A 149 10.19 -4.94 15.37
CA GLN A 149 10.59 -3.72 16.08
C GLN A 149 10.46 -2.46 15.20
N GLU A 150 10.90 -2.53 13.94
CA GLU A 150 10.72 -1.44 12.97
C GLU A 150 9.23 -1.09 12.80
N MET A 151 8.37 -2.10 12.66
CA MET A 151 6.92 -1.92 12.54
C MET A 151 6.30 -1.28 13.79
N GLY A 152 6.76 -1.67 14.98
CA GLY A 152 6.36 -1.04 16.24
C GLY A 152 6.68 0.46 16.28
N LYS A 153 7.91 0.83 15.92
CA LYS A 153 8.34 2.25 15.84
C LYS A 153 7.53 3.05 14.84
N LEU A 154 7.29 2.51 13.64
CA LEU A 154 6.47 3.19 12.63
C LEU A 154 5.03 3.40 13.12
N ASN A 155 4.44 2.43 13.83
CA ASN A 155 3.10 2.59 14.38
C ASN A 155 3.02 3.67 15.47
N GLU A 156 4.04 3.75 16.32
CA GLU A 156 4.17 4.84 17.30
C GLU A 156 4.28 6.20 16.60
N GLU A 157 5.14 6.33 15.59
CA GLU A 157 5.26 7.55 14.79
C GLU A 157 3.92 7.95 14.14
N ILE A 158 3.21 7.00 13.52
CA ILE A 158 1.89 7.24 12.94
C ILE A 158 0.90 7.76 13.98
N SER A 159 0.87 7.17 15.19
CA SER A 159 0.00 7.62 16.28
C SER A 159 0.32 9.04 16.75
N THR A 160 1.61 9.37 16.87
CA THR A 160 2.04 10.73 17.24
C THR A 160 1.69 11.76 16.17
N LEU A 161 1.89 11.42 14.89
CA LEU A 161 1.54 12.29 13.77
C LEU A 161 0.03 12.51 13.66
N ASP A 162 -0.79 11.48 13.88
CA ASP A 162 -2.25 11.60 13.84
C ASP A 162 -2.77 12.50 14.98
N SER A 163 -2.17 12.37 16.17
CA SER A 163 -2.48 13.24 17.32
C SER A 163 -2.12 14.70 17.02
N ARG A 164 -0.94 14.95 16.45
CA ARG A 164 -0.49 16.29 16.07
C ARG A 164 -1.31 16.89 14.95
N LYS A 165 -1.78 16.06 14.00
CA LYS A 165 -2.70 16.49 12.94
C LYS A 165 -4.01 17.01 13.55
N LYS A 166 -4.62 16.25 14.47
CA LYS A 166 -5.87 16.67 15.15
C LYS A 166 -5.70 17.96 15.93
N GLU A 167 -4.56 18.12 16.62
CA GLU A 167 -4.25 19.36 17.34
C GLU A 167 -4.18 20.56 16.39
N LEU A 168 -3.46 20.42 15.26
CA LEU A 168 -3.35 21.48 14.26
C LEU A 168 -4.69 21.80 13.59
N GLU A 169 -5.52 20.79 13.31
CA GLU A 169 -6.88 20.98 12.78
C GLU A 169 -7.74 21.79 13.76
N GLY A 170 -7.64 21.53 15.07
CA GLY A 170 -8.29 22.32 16.11
C GLY A 170 -7.82 23.78 16.13
N ILE A 171 -6.50 24.01 16.08
CA ILE A 171 -5.93 25.36 16.03
C ILE A 171 -6.40 26.12 14.78
N ILE A 172 -6.43 25.47 13.62
CA ILE A 172 -6.91 26.07 12.37
C ILE A 172 -8.37 26.47 12.49
N HIS A 173 -9.20 25.61 13.09
CA HIS A 173 -10.62 25.92 13.29
C HIS A 173 -10.81 27.14 14.20
N ASP A 174 -10.11 27.20 15.33
CA ASP A 174 -10.14 28.34 16.25
C ASP A 174 -9.66 29.63 15.58
N GLN A 175 -8.62 29.55 14.75
CA GLN A 175 -8.13 30.70 13.99
C GLN A 175 -9.13 31.17 12.94
N GLN A 176 -9.86 30.27 12.29
CA GLN A 176 -10.91 30.62 11.34
C GLN A 176 -12.08 31.34 12.02
N LEU A 177 -12.48 30.90 13.22
CA LEU A 177 -13.50 31.58 14.01
C LEU A 177 -13.07 33.02 14.36
N LYS A 178 -11.89 33.19 14.94
CA LYS A 178 -11.34 34.52 15.26
C LYS A 178 -11.22 35.42 14.04
N LYS A 179 -10.80 34.86 12.91
CA LYS A 179 -10.72 35.59 11.65
C LYS A 179 -12.09 36.11 11.23
N SER A 180 -13.13 35.28 11.30
CA SER A 180 -14.50 35.67 10.95
C SER A 180 -15.05 36.76 11.86
N GLU A 181 -14.72 36.73 13.16
CA GLU A 181 -15.10 37.78 14.12
C GLU A 181 -14.45 39.12 13.73
N ILE A 182 -13.14 39.12 13.51
CA ILE A 182 -12.39 40.31 13.11
C ILE A 182 -12.90 40.84 11.76
N GLU A 183 -13.14 39.98 10.77
CA GLU A 183 -13.68 40.39 9.47
C GLU A 183 -15.06 41.06 9.60
N SER A 184 -15.90 40.57 10.52
CA SER A 184 -17.22 41.17 10.79
C SER A 184 -17.09 42.55 11.45
N GLU A 185 -16.19 42.69 12.42
CA GLU A 185 -15.89 44.00 13.05
C GLU A 185 -15.35 45.00 12.02
N LEU A 186 -14.42 44.56 11.17
CA LEU A 186 -13.79 45.41 10.16
C LEU A 186 -14.80 45.83 9.07
N GLN A 187 -15.73 44.94 8.73
CA GLN A 187 -16.85 45.26 7.85
C GLN A 187 -17.77 46.31 8.49
N TRP A 188 -18.15 46.13 9.75
CA TRP A 188 -18.97 47.10 10.47
C TRP A 188 -18.29 48.48 10.54
N ASP A 189 -16.99 48.52 10.86
CA ASP A 189 -16.20 49.76 10.88
C ASP A 189 -16.16 50.44 9.49
N SER A 190 -16.03 49.67 8.42
CA SER A 190 -16.03 50.18 7.05
C SER A 190 -17.39 50.78 6.68
N GLU A 191 -18.49 50.06 6.97
CA GLU A 191 -19.85 50.53 6.71
C GLU A 191 -20.18 51.81 7.51
N LEU A 192 -19.75 51.86 8.77
CA LEU A 192 -19.87 53.05 9.62
C LEU A 192 -19.08 54.23 9.04
N SER A 193 -17.84 53.99 8.63
CA SER A 193 -16.96 55.00 8.01
C SER A 193 -17.57 55.61 6.75
N GLU A 194 -18.12 54.77 5.86
CA GLU A 194 -18.83 55.23 4.67
C GLU A 194 -20.08 56.04 5.02
N THR A 195 -20.85 55.58 6.01
CA THR A 195 -22.07 56.27 6.46
C THR A 195 -21.76 57.66 7.03
N ILE A 196 -20.72 57.78 7.86
CA ILE A 196 -20.25 59.06 8.43
C ILE A 196 -19.85 60.02 7.32
N LYS A 197 -19.04 59.54 6.35
CA LYS A 197 -18.62 60.34 5.19
C LYS A 197 -19.80 60.79 4.33
N ALA A 198 -20.75 59.90 4.04
CA ALA A 198 -21.94 60.20 3.25
C ALA A 198 -22.83 61.27 3.90
N LYS A 199 -22.83 61.37 5.23
CA LYS A 199 -23.54 62.40 6.00
C LYS A 199 -22.74 63.70 6.18
N GLY A 200 -21.57 63.82 5.52
CA GLY A 200 -20.74 65.03 5.56
C GLY A 200 -20.03 65.25 6.89
N LEU A 201 -20.00 64.24 7.76
CA LEU A 201 -19.29 64.29 9.03
C LEU A 201 -17.83 63.89 8.82
N GLN A 202 -16.92 64.59 9.51
CA GLN A 202 -15.52 64.20 9.59
C GLN A 202 -15.29 63.32 10.83
N PHE A 203 -14.39 62.35 10.75
CA PHE A 203 -14.11 61.44 11.88
C PHE A 203 -13.73 62.21 13.15
N GLU A 204 -13.07 63.36 13.01
CA GLU A 204 -12.65 64.26 14.08
C GLU A 204 -13.83 64.92 14.82
N THR A 205 -15.03 64.90 14.23
CA THR A 205 -16.25 65.45 14.84
C THR A 205 -17.03 64.43 15.67
N VAL A 206 -16.77 63.13 15.48
CA VAL A 206 -17.45 62.04 16.21
C VAL A 206 -17.24 62.14 17.72
N PRO A 207 -16.03 62.41 18.26
CA PRO A 207 -15.85 62.56 19.72
C PRO A 207 -16.66 63.73 20.30
N ARG A 208 -16.81 64.82 19.54
CA ARG A 208 -17.63 65.97 19.95
C ARG A 208 -19.12 65.63 19.96
N PHE A 209 -19.57 64.86 18.96
CA PHE A 209 -20.95 64.35 18.91
C PHE A 209 -21.26 63.42 20.08
N VAL A 210 -20.36 62.47 20.39
CA VAL A 210 -20.48 61.57 21.55
C VAL A 210 -20.53 62.36 22.85
N SER A 211 -19.65 63.36 23.02
CA SER A 211 -19.65 64.23 24.20
C SER A 211 -20.96 65.01 24.36
N ALA A 212 -21.52 65.52 23.25
CA ALA A 212 -22.80 66.20 23.26
C ALA A 212 -23.97 65.23 23.58
N ALA A 213 -23.96 64.02 23.03
CA ALA A 213 -24.94 62.99 23.31
C ALA A 213 -24.92 62.54 24.78
N ILE A 214 -23.72 62.37 25.36
CA ILE A 214 -23.55 62.08 26.79
C ILE A 214 -24.15 63.22 27.64
N LEU A 215 -23.81 64.47 27.34
CA LEU A 215 -24.30 65.63 28.07
C LEU A 215 -25.83 65.79 27.99
N LEU A 216 -26.43 65.46 26.85
CA LEU A 216 -27.89 65.43 26.69
C LEU A 216 -28.54 64.33 27.54
N LYS A 217 -27.94 63.14 27.55
CA LYS A 217 -28.39 62.02 28.39
C LYS A 217 -28.28 62.32 29.88
N GLU A 218 -27.18 62.92 30.32
CA GLU A 218 -26.98 63.36 31.72
C GLU A 218 -28.01 64.39 32.17
N ARG A 219 -28.52 65.21 31.24
CA ARG A 219 -29.60 66.17 31.49
C ARG A 219 -31.00 65.56 31.39
N GLY A 220 -31.10 64.24 31.24
CA GLY A 220 -32.36 63.49 31.21
C GLY A 220 -33.07 63.50 29.86
N TYR A 221 -32.40 63.91 28.78
CA TYR A 221 -32.97 63.88 27.44
C TYR A 221 -32.60 62.60 26.69
N ASP A 222 -33.57 62.03 25.96
CA ASP A 222 -33.31 60.94 25.03
C ASP A 222 -32.80 61.50 23.69
N VAL A 223 -31.55 61.19 23.35
CA VAL A 223 -30.88 61.64 22.13
C VAL A 223 -31.62 61.12 20.88
N PHE A 224 -32.22 59.94 20.93
CA PHE A 224 -32.98 59.38 19.81
C PHE A 224 -34.31 60.12 19.61
N GLU A 225 -35.02 60.43 20.70
CA GLU A 225 -36.27 61.21 20.63
C GLU A 225 -36.01 62.63 20.11
N ILE A 226 -34.91 63.26 20.55
CA ILE A 226 -34.48 64.55 20.02
C ILE A 226 -34.18 64.44 18.52
N SER A 227 -33.39 63.44 18.11
CA SER A 227 -33.07 63.22 16.71
C SER A 227 -34.32 63.03 15.85
N GLU A 228 -35.31 62.29 16.33
CA GLU A 228 -36.57 62.06 15.61
C GLU A 228 -37.36 63.36 15.42
N LYS A 229 -37.40 64.22 16.46
CA LYS A 229 -38.07 65.54 16.38
C LYS A 229 -37.37 66.46 15.38
N PHE A 230 -36.03 66.47 15.33
CA PHE A 230 -35.27 67.26 14.36
C PHE A 230 -35.49 66.76 12.93
N SER A 231 -35.55 65.45 12.70
CA SER A 231 -35.89 64.89 11.38
C SER A 231 -37.26 65.36 10.89
N LYS A 232 -38.27 65.31 11.76
CA LYS A 232 -39.63 65.81 11.45
C LYS A 232 -39.63 67.31 11.15
N PHE A 233 -38.84 68.09 11.88
CA PHE A 233 -38.70 69.53 11.64
C PHE A 233 -38.06 69.82 10.28
N GLU A 234 -37.04 69.07 9.87
CA GLU A 234 -36.39 69.23 8.57
C GLU A 234 -37.35 68.91 7.41
N GLU A 235 -38.18 67.87 7.56
CA GLU A 235 -39.24 67.56 6.59
C GLU A 235 -40.24 68.72 6.45
N ILE A 236 -40.70 69.28 7.57
CA ILE A 236 -41.61 70.44 7.58
C ILE A 236 -40.95 71.65 6.93
N SER A 237 -39.67 71.90 7.22
CA SER A 237 -38.92 73.03 6.62
C SER A 237 -38.82 72.91 5.10
N LYS A 238 -38.62 71.69 4.56
CA LYS A 238 -38.62 71.45 3.11
C LYS A 238 -40.00 71.72 2.49
N VAL A 239 -41.07 71.30 3.15
CA VAL A 239 -42.44 71.54 2.70
C VAL A 239 -42.77 73.04 2.72
N CYS A 240 -42.37 73.77 3.76
CA CYS A 240 -42.57 75.23 3.82
C CYS A 240 -41.84 75.96 2.68
N ALA A 241 -40.59 75.60 2.39
CA ALA A 241 -39.84 76.19 1.29
C ALA A 241 -40.51 75.95 -0.08
N ASP A 242 -41.09 74.77 -0.30
CA ASP A 242 -41.82 74.45 -1.53
C ASP A 242 -43.14 75.22 -1.63
N ILE A 243 -43.86 75.39 -0.52
CA ILE A 243 -45.08 76.21 -0.46
C ILE A 243 -44.77 77.68 -0.79
N GLU A 244 -43.70 78.23 -0.22
CA GLU A 244 -43.27 79.61 -0.44
C GLU A 244 -42.89 79.85 -1.91
N LEU A 245 -42.20 78.88 -2.53
CA LEU A 245 -41.89 78.91 -3.96
C LEU A 245 -43.16 78.88 -4.83
N ARG A 246 -44.15 78.05 -4.48
CA ARG A 246 -45.46 78.03 -5.17
C ARG A 246 -46.26 79.31 -4.99
N ALA A 247 -46.23 79.91 -3.79
CA ALA A 247 -46.91 81.17 -3.51
C ALA A 247 -46.33 82.31 -4.36
N ASN A 248 -45.00 82.40 -4.45
CA ASN A 248 -44.32 83.38 -5.30
C ASN A 248 -44.67 83.20 -6.79
N MET A 249 -44.74 81.96 -7.29
CA MET A 249 -45.18 81.68 -8.66
C MET A 249 -46.64 82.07 -8.90
N ALA A 250 -47.53 81.81 -7.92
CA ALA A 250 -48.93 82.18 -8.02
C ALA A 250 -49.12 83.70 -8.02
N GLN A 251 -48.33 84.43 -7.24
CA GLN A 251 -48.36 85.89 -7.19
C GLN A 251 -47.93 86.52 -8.52
N LEU A 252 -46.81 86.07 -9.09
CA LEU A 252 -46.38 86.47 -10.44
C LEU A 252 -47.44 86.20 -11.51
N LYS A 253 -48.14 85.06 -11.39
CA LYS A 253 -49.23 84.71 -12.31
C LYS A 253 -50.45 85.63 -12.14
N SER A 254 -50.80 85.99 -10.91
CA SER A 254 -51.90 86.92 -10.62
C SER A 254 -51.60 88.32 -11.17
N GLU A 255 -50.38 88.82 -10.94
CA GLU A 255 -49.94 90.12 -11.45
C GLU A 255 -50.02 90.17 -12.99
N ARG A 256 -49.60 89.09 -13.65
CA ARG A 256 -49.70 88.97 -15.11
C ARG A 256 -51.15 89.02 -15.60
N LEU A 257 -52.03 88.25 -14.97
CA LEU A 257 -53.46 88.24 -15.32
C LEU A 257 -54.14 89.59 -15.07
N ASP A 258 -53.73 90.32 -14.03
CA ASP A 258 -54.24 91.67 -13.77
C ASP A 258 -53.81 92.67 -14.85
N THR A 259 -52.56 92.57 -15.35
CA THR A 259 -52.13 93.35 -16.53
C THR A 259 -52.93 93.00 -17.78
N ASP A 260 -53.10 91.70 -18.07
CA ASP A 260 -53.83 91.24 -19.25
C ASP A 260 -55.31 91.67 -19.20
N ASN A 261 -55.95 91.60 -18.02
CA ASN A 261 -57.32 92.07 -17.82
C ASN A 261 -57.45 93.59 -18.03
N ARG A 262 -56.52 94.40 -17.51
CA ARG A 262 -56.53 95.86 -17.75
C ARG A 262 -56.40 96.19 -19.24
N GLU A 263 -55.59 95.44 -19.97
CA GLU A 263 -55.43 95.62 -21.42
C GLU A 263 -56.69 95.26 -22.18
N LEU A 264 -57.38 94.17 -21.80
CA LEU A 264 -58.67 93.79 -22.37
C LEU A 264 -59.78 94.82 -22.05
N GLU A 265 -59.82 95.36 -20.84
CA GLU A 265 -60.75 96.44 -20.46
C GLU A 265 -60.52 97.69 -21.31
N LEU A 266 -59.27 98.07 -21.58
CA LEU A 266 -58.93 99.17 -22.47
C LEU A 266 -59.37 98.89 -23.92
N GLN A 267 -59.17 97.66 -24.42
CA GLN A 267 -59.61 97.27 -25.76
C GLN A 267 -61.13 97.25 -25.91
N LEU A 268 -61.87 96.84 -24.87
CA LEU A 268 -63.33 96.89 -24.83
C LEU A 268 -63.85 98.33 -24.81
N ALA A 269 -63.19 99.23 -24.08
CA ALA A 269 -63.52 100.64 -24.04
C ALA A 269 -63.26 101.37 -25.38
N MET A 270 -62.34 100.87 -26.21
CA MET A 270 -62.06 101.43 -27.55
C MET A 270 -63.00 100.91 -28.65
N ASN A 271 -63.76 99.84 -28.39
CA ASN A 271 -64.67 99.19 -29.34
C ASN A 271 -66.16 99.44 -29.03
N SER A 272 -66.48 100.35 -28.10
CA SER A 272 -67.83 100.72 -27.67
C SER A 272 -68.13 102.19 -27.93
#